data_AF-A0A350HZ82-F1
#
_entry.id   AF-A0A350HZ82-F1
#
_cell.length_a   1.000
_cell.length_b   1.000
_cell.length_c   1.000
_cell.angle_alpha   90.00
_cell.angle_beta   90.00
_cell.angle_gamma   90.00
#
_symmetry.space_group_name_H-M   'P 1'
#
loop_
_entity.id
_entity.type
_entity.pdbx_description
1 polymer ?
#
loop_
_entity_poly.entity_id
_entity_poly.type
_entity_poly.pdbx_seq_one_letter_code
_entity_poly.pdbx_strand_id
1 'polypeptide(L)' 'KLIRLSHRPAQYFKPTDDAAESNDLAPERSKRFSSLFQQLGEWESLLPTPPLWGSSPFWRGESAKTYDSSPPTEEPQ' A
#
# COMPACT_ATOMS: atom_id res chain seq x y z
N LYS A 1 7.48 -4.33 3.96
CA LYS A 1 6.07 -3.94 3.82
C LYS A 1 5.81 -3.66 2.35
N LEU A 2 4.89 -4.40 1.72
CA LEU A 2 4.44 -4.12 0.35
C LEU A 2 3.14 -3.31 0.44
N ILE A 3 3.01 -2.23 -0.33
CA ILE A 3 1.81 -1.40 -0.37
C ILE A 3 1.36 -1.25 -1.83
N ARG A 4 0.08 -1.57 -2.12
CA ARG A 4 -0.54 -1.37 -3.44
C ARG A 4 -1.62 -0.30 -3.34
N LEU A 5 -1.26 0.93 -3.74
CA LEU A 5 -2.17 2.09 -3.72
C LEU A 5 -2.96 2.16 -5.03
N SER A 6 -4.10 2.86 -4.99
CA SER A 6 -4.99 2.99 -6.16
C SER A 6 -4.47 3.95 -7.23
N HIS A 7 -3.56 4.87 -6.88
CA HIS A 7 -3.15 6.00 -7.74
C HIS A 7 -1.68 5.99 -8.14
N ARG A 8 -0.88 5.02 -7.67
CA ARG A 8 0.54 4.90 -8.02
C ARG A 8 1.01 3.44 -8.04
N PRO A 9 2.15 3.14 -8.69
CA PRO A 9 2.72 1.79 -8.68
C PRO A 9 2.94 1.28 -7.25
N ALA A 10 2.97 -0.04 -7.09
CA ALA A 10 3.20 -0.63 -5.78
C ALA A 10 4.60 -0.32 -5.25
N GLN A 11 4.68 -0.16 -3.94
CA GLN A 11 5.87 0.30 -3.24
C GLN A 11 6.30 -0.71 -2.19
N TYR A 12 7.58 -0.69 -1.84
CA TYR A 12 8.18 -1.65 -0.94
C TYR A 12 9.14 -0.99 0.04
N PHE A 13 8.88 -1.18 1.34
CA PHE A 13 9.64 -0.56 2.42
C PHE A 13 10.14 -1.60 3.41
N LYS A 14 11.16 -1.25 4.20
CA LYS A 14 11.67 -2.05 5.33
C LYS A 14 11.35 -1.33 6.65
N PRO A 15 10.22 -1.63 7.32
CA PRO A 15 9.75 -0.85 8.47
C PRO A 15 10.72 -0.80 9.67
N THR A 16 11.60 -1.79 9.81
CA THR A 16 12.61 -1.81 10.88
C THR A 16 13.65 -0.70 10.73
N ASP A 17 13.90 -0.28 9.49
CA ASP A 17 14.97 0.68 9.16
C ASP A 17 14.38 2.00 8.64
N ASP A 18 13.13 1.95 8.13
CA ASP A 18 12.40 3.06 7.53
C ASP A 18 10.95 3.04 8.03
N ALA A 19 10.77 3.50 9.27
CA ALA A 19 9.45 3.57 9.91
C ALA A 19 8.52 4.58 9.23
N ALA A 20 9.08 5.62 8.60
CA ALA A 20 8.36 6.71 7.95
C ALA A 20 8.08 6.45 6.46
N GLU A 21 8.40 5.25 5.93
CA GLU A 21 8.13 4.86 4.53
C GLU A 21 8.71 5.85 3.51
N SER A 22 9.87 6.42 3.83
CA SER A 22 10.50 7.49 3.04
C SER A 22 11.33 6.95 1.88
N ASN A 23 11.79 5.70 1.94
CA ASN A 23 12.69 5.12 0.95
C ASN A 23 12.07 3.89 0.26
N ASP A 24 11.46 4.11 -0.91
CA ASP A 24 10.85 3.05 -1.69
C ASP A 24 11.89 2.17 -2.39
N LEU A 25 11.91 0.89 -2.02
CA LEU A 25 12.79 -0.16 -2.54
C LEU A 25 12.16 -0.93 -3.71
N ALA A 26 10.92 -0.61 -4.12
CA ALA A 26 10.27 -1.29 -5.25
C ALA A 26 11.03 -1.19 -6.58
N PRO A 27 11.69 -0.05 -6.95
CA PRO A 27 12.46 0.05 -8.18
C PRO A 27 13.60 -0.99 -8.31
N GLU A 28 14.13 -1.48 -7.18
CA GLU A 28 15.17 -2.51 -7.15
C GLU A 28 14.68 -3.89 -7.63
N ARG A 29 13.35 -4.09 -7.71
CA ARG A 29 12.70 -5.34 -8.15
C ARG A 29 13.27 -6.59 -7.46
N SER A 30 13.51 -6.49 -6.16
CA SER A 30 14.07 -7.58 -5.37
C SER A 30 13.22 -8.85 -5.46
N LYS A 31 13.84 -10.03 -5.27
CA LYS A 31 13.09 -11.30 -5.17
C LYS A 31 12.00 -11.23 -4.09
N ARG A 32 12.25 -10.48 -3.01
CA ARG A 32 11.31 -10.29 -1.91
C ARG A 32 10.09 -9.48 -2.34
N PHE A 33 10.28 -8.42 -3.14
CA PHE A 33 9.17 -7.66 -3.71
C PHE A 33 8.25 -8.55 -4.56
N SER A 34 8.82 -9.28 -5.53
CA SER A 34 8.04 -10.16 -6.40
C SER A 34 7.31 -11.26 -5.64
N SER A 35 7.98 -11.86 -4.64
CA SER A 35 7.38 -12.89 -3.77
C SER A 35 6.20 -12.34 -2.96
N LEU A 36 6.32 -11.15 -2.37
CA LEU A 36 5.22 -10.52 -1.65
C LEU A 36 4.07 -10.15 -2.58
N PHE A 37 4.38 -9.68 -3.80
CA PHE A 37 3.36 -9.31 -4.79
C PHE A 37 2.55 -10.52 -5.26
N GLN A 38 3.23 -11.66 -5.46
CA GLN A 38 2.59 -12.94 -5.76
C GLN A 38 1.71 -13.41 -4.59
N GLN A 39 2.22 -13.41 -3.36
CA GLN A 39 1.44 -13.81 -2.18
C GLN A 39 0.19 -12.95 -1.99
N LEU A 40 0.29 -11.65 -2.26
CA LEU A 40 -0.87 -10.74 -2.23
C LEU A 40 -1.92 -11.17 -3.25
N GLY A 41 -1.52 -11.42 -4.50
CA GLY A 41 -2.45 -11.85 -5.56
C GLY A 41 -3.07 -13.22 -5.29
N GLU A 42 -2.29 -14.17 -4.78
CA GLU A 42 -2.78 -15.49 -4.35
C GLU A 42 -3.84 -15.34 -3.26
N TRP A 43 -3.56 -14.55 -2.22
CA TRP A 43 -4.53 -14.29 -1.15
C TRP A 43 -5.80 -13.58 -1.67
N GLU A 44 -5.66 -12.58 -2.54
CA GLU A 44 -6.81 -11.88 -3.15
C GLU A 44 -7.69 -12.82 -3.98
N SER A 45 -7.11 -13.84 -4.62
CA SER A 45 -7.86 -14.84 -5.38
C SER A 45 -8.70 -15.79 -4.51
N LEU A 46 -8.40 -15.88 -3.21
CA LEU A 46 -9.14 -16.68 -2.25
C LEU A 46 -10.34 -15.94 -1.65
N LEU A 47 -10.52 -14.65 -1.97
CA LEU A 47 -11.68 -13.89 -1.49
C LEU A 47 -12.98 -14.46 -2.10
N PRO A 48 -13.97 -14.83 -1.28
CA PRO A 48 -15.10 -15.66 -1.70
C PRO A 48 -16.04 -14.98 -2.71
N THR A 49 -16.17 -13.66 -2.63
CA THR A 49 -17.01 -12.86 -3.51
C THR A 49 -16.42 -11.45 -3.66
N PRO A 50 -16.68 -10.75 -4.76
CA PRO A 50 -16.42 -9.32 -4.82
C PRO A 50 -17.20 -8.58 -3.72
N PRO A 51 -16.75 -7.37 -3.32
CA PRO A 51 -17.48 -6.57 -2.33
C PRO A 51 -18.93 -6.31 -2.77
N LEU A 52 -19.90 -6.56 -1.89
CA LEU A 52 -21.33 -6.32 -2.14
C LEU A 52 -21.70 -4.84 -2.17
N TRP A 53 -20.83 -4.01 -1.59
CA TRP A 53 -20.96 -2.56 -1.50
C TRP A 53 -19.59 -1.95 -1.71
N GLY A 54 -19.56 -0.76 -2.31
CA GLY A 54 -18.33 0.00 -2.53
C GLY A 54 -18.53 1.47 -2.17
N SER A 55 -17.44 2.12 -1.78
CA SER A 55 -17.43 3.57 -1.64
C SER A 55 -17.54 4.25 -3.00
N SER A 56 -18.13 5.45 -3.03
CA SER A 56 -18.12 6.31 -4.23
C SER A 56 -16.69 6.46 -4.79
N PRO A 57 -16.49 6.48 -6.12
CA PRO A 57 -15.19 6.77 -6.73
C PRO A 57 -14.56 8.07 -6.23
N PHE A 58 -15.38 9.04 -5.83
CA PHE A 58 -14.96 10.27 -5.17
C PHE A 58 -14.00 10.00 -3.99
N TRP A 59 -14.33 9.03 -3.14
CA TRP A 59 -13.54 8.71 -1.95
C TRP A 59 -12.18 8.08 -2.27
N ARG A 60 -12.00 7.47 -3.45
CA ARG A 60 -10.68 6.99 -3.86
C ARG A 60 -9.72 8.15 -4.08
N GLY A 61 -10.20 9.24 -4.68
CA GLY A 61 -9.44 10.46 -4.89
C GLY A 61 -9.10 11.16 -3.57
N GLU A 62 -10.09 11.33 -2.69
CA GLU A 62 -9.85 11.96 -1.38
C GLU A 62 -8.91 11.15 -0.49
N SER A 63 -9.00 9.81 -0.54
CA SER A 63 -8.07 8.93 0.18
C SER A 63 -6.65 9.05 -0.35
N ALA A 64 -6.47 9.09 -1.68
CA ALA A 64 -5.17 9.29 -2.30
C ALA A 64 -4.54 10.64 -1.92
N LYS A 65 -5.31 11.73 -1.99
CA LYS A 65 -4.86 13.06 -1.55
C LYS A 65 -4.46 13.06 -0.08
N THR A 66 -5.28 12.47 0.78
CA THR A 66 -4.99 12.39 2.22
C THR A 66 -3.69 11.63 2.47
N TYR A 67 -3.50 10.48 1.81
CA TYR A 67 -2.28 9.70 1.92
C TYR A 67 -1.04 10.50 1.50
N ASP A 68 -1.12 11.26 0.41
CA ASP A 68 0.04 12.00 -0.11
C ASP A 68 0.34 13.30 0.67
N SER A 69 -0.67 13.89 1.32
CA SER A 69 -0.55 15.23 1.95
C SER A 69 -0.47 15.22 3.47
N SER A 70 -0.79 14.12 4.14
CA SER A 70 -0.77 14.05 5.61
C SER A 70 0.64 13.78 6.11
N PRO A 71 1.33 14.75 6.74
CA PRO A 71 2.63 14.50 7.33
C PRO A 71 2.50 13.58 8.55
N PRO A 72 3.56 12.82 8.91
CA PRO A 72 3.62 12.11 10.17
C PRO A 72 3.44 13.10 11.33
N THR A 73 2.50 12.81 12.22
CA THR A 73 2.31 13.56 13.48
C THR A 73 2.96 12.80 14.62
N GLU A 74 3.46 13.52 15.63
CA GLU A 74 3.93 12.86 16.86
C GLU A 74 2.80 12.06 17.50
N GLU A 75 3.13 10.87 18.02
CA GLU A 75 2.15 10.05 18.74
C GLU A 75 1.77 10.75 20.05
N PRO A 76 0.48 10.74 20.44
CA PRO A 76 0.07 11.22 21.76
C PRO A 76 0.76 10.41 22.86
N GLN A 77 1.26 11.09 23.91
CA GLN A 77 1.81 10.43 25.11
C GLN A 77 0.72 9.96 26.08
#